data_AF-A0A847BJ95-F1
#
_entry.id   AF-A0A847BJ95-F1
#
_cell.length_a   1.000
_cell.length_b   1.000
_cell.length_c   1.000
_cell.angle_alpha   90.00
_cell.angle_beta   90.00
_cell.angle_gamma   90.00
#
_symmetry.space_group_name_H-M   'P 1'
#
loop_
_entity.id
_entity.type
_entity.pdbx_description
1 polymer ?
#
loop_
_entity_poly.entity_id
_entity_poly.type
_entity_poly.pdbx_seq_one_letter_code
_entity_poly.pdbx_strand_id
1 'polypeptide(L)' 'MNEATIIDEVAALDGREISELTTEQRQTLNHAIEKSRQLGLVVSVTNQASREDLAKAGSAEEAERIQAEAGSIVSVTKS' A
#
# COMPACT_ATOMS: atom_id res chain seq x y z
N MET A 1 -5.80 8.08 19.67
CA MET A 1 -6.70 7.91 18.51
C MET A 1 -7.74 6.86 18.85
N ASN A 2 -9.00 7.06 18.45
CA ASN A 2 -10.07 6.07 18.58
C ASN A 2 -9.94 5.06 17.42
N GLU A 3 -10.24 3.78 17.66
CA GLU A 3 -10.16 2.72 16.64
C GLU A 3 -11.02 3.02 15.41
N ALA A 4 -12.21 3.60 15.64
CA ALA A 4 -13.09 4.04 14.56
C ALA A 4 -12.44 5.11 13.66
N THR A 5 -11.70 6.05 14.24
CA THR A 5 -11.00 7.10 13.48
C THR A 5 -9.90 6.50 12.61
N ILE A 6 -9.12 5.55 13.16
CA ILE A 6 -8.06 4.87 12.40
C ILE A 6 -8.64 4.11 11.22
N ILE A 7 -9.79 3.44 11.42
CA ILE A 7 -10.46 2.70 10.35
C ILE A 7 -10.92 3.64 9.23
N ASP A 8 -11.55 4.77 9.56
CA ASP A 8 -11.99 5.76 8.56
C ASP A 8 -10.80 6.39 7.82
N GLU A 9 -9.75 6.77 8.55
CA GLU A 9 -8.54 7.36 7.96
C GLU A 9 -7.85 6.40 6.99
N VAL A 10 -7.76 5.12 7.34
CA VAL A 10 -7.10 4.10 6.50
C VAL A 10 -8.00 3.70 5.34
N ALA A 11 -9.31 3.62 5.53
CA ALA A 11 -10.25 3.39 4.44
C ALA A 11 -10.19 4.51 3.38
N ALA A 12 -9.94 5.76 3.78
CA ALA A 12 -9.72 6.87 2.86
C ALA A 12 -8.39 6.78 2.06
N LEU A 13 -7.49 5.86 2.43
CA LEU A 13 -6.26 5.58 1.67
C LEU A 13 -6.46 4.48 0.61
N ASP A 14 -7.61 3.80 0.58
CA ASP A 14 -7.91 2.78 -0.42
C ASP A 14 -7.81 3.34 -1.85
N GLY A 15 -7.11 2.62 -2.72
CA GLY A 15 -6.88 3.01 -4.10
C GLY A 15 -5.83 4.10 -4.31
N ARG A 16 -5.23 4.66 -3.25
CA ARG A 16 -4.19 5.70 -3.37
C ARG A 16 -2.81 5.09 -3.58
N GLU A 17 -1.96 5.80 -4.31
CA GLU A 17 -0.55 5.41 -4.44
C GLU A 17 0.21 5.69 -3.14
N ILE A 18 1.05 4.73 -2.73
CA ILE A 18 1.85 4.86 -1.51
C ILE A 18 2.83 6.05 -1.60
N SER A 19 3.30 6.38 -2.80
CA SER A 19 4.16 7.53 -3.11
C SER A 19 3.49 8.87 -2.81
N GLU A 20 2.16 8.96 -2.92
CA GLU A 20 1.38 10.17 -2.64
C GLU A 20 0.99 10.33 -1.17
N LEU A 21 1.25 9.32 -0.34
CA LEU A 21 0.93 9.36 1.08
C LEU A 21 1.94 10.21 1.85
N THR A 22 1.43 11.07 2.73
CA THR A 22 2.26 11.79 3.70
C THR A 22 2.89 10.83 4.70
N THR A 23 3.94 11.28 5.40
CA THR A 23 4.58 10.50 6.47
C THR A 23 3.58 10.05 7.54
N GLU A 24 2.67 10.93 7.94
CA GLU A 24 1.62 10.62 8.91
C GLU A 24 0.64 9.57 8.38
N GLN A 25 0.18 9.70 7.12
CA GLN A 25 -0.69 8.70 6.50
C GLN A 25 -0.04 7.32 6.40
N ARG A 26 1.27 7.28 6.08
CA ARG A 26 2.04 6.03 6.08
C ARG A 26 2.16 5.43 7.48
N GLN A 27 2.31 6.25 8.52
CA GLN A 27 2.32 5.78 9.90
C GLN A 27 0.96 5.20 10.30
N THR A 28 -0.15 5.86 9.96
CA THR A 28 -1.50 5.35 10.21
C THR A 28 -1.75 4.04 9.46
N LEU A 29 -1.33 3.96 8.19
CA LEU A 29 -1.42 2.75 7.38
C LEU A 29 -0.63 1.59 8.01
N ASN A 30 0.63 1.82 8.39
CA ASN A 30 1.46 0.81 9.05
C ASN A 30 0.84 0.34 10.37
N HIS A 31 0.33 1.28 11.18
CA HIS A 31 -0.36 0.93 12.42
C HIS A 31 -1.59 0.05 12.17
N ALA A 32 -2.35 0.35 11.11
CA ALA A 32 -3.51 -0.44 10.73
C ALA A 32 -3.13 -1.80 10.13
N ILE A 33 -1.99 -1.93 9.45
CA ILE A 33 -1.45 -3.23 9.02
C ILE A 33 -1.11 -4.08 10.26
N GLU A 34 -0.38 -3.52 11.22
CA GLU A 34 0.00 -4.21 12.46
C GLU A 34 -1.21 -4.66 13.28
N LYS A 35 -2.29 -3.85 13.27
CA LYS A 35 -3.54 -4.11 13.99
C LYS A 35 -4.69 -4.60 13.13
N SER A 36 -4.42 -5.00 11.88
CA SER A 36 -5.42 -5.37 10.87
C SER A 36 -6.47 -6.34 11.42
N ARG A 37 -6.02 -7.38 12.12
CA ARG A 37 -6.89 -8.37 12.78
C ARG A 37 -7.77 -7.81 13.90
N GLN A 38 -7.28 -6.85 14.67
CA GLN A 38 -8.03 -6.22 15.77
C GLN A 38 -9.06 -5.22 15.23
N LEU A 39 -8.70 -4.51 14.16
CA LEU A 39 -9.53 -3.49 13.52
C LEU A 39 -10.55 -4.06 12.53
N GLY A 40 -10.52 -5.38 12.26
CA GLY A 40 -11.38 -6.01 11.25
C GLY A 40 -11.08 -5.50 9.83
N LEU A 41 -9.81 -5.27 9.53
CA LEU A 41 -9.35 -4.77 8.24
C LEU A 41 -8.36 -5.74 7.60
N VAL A 42 -8.37 -5.80 6.27
CA VAL A 42 -7.31 -6.35 5.44
C VAL A 42 -6.69 -5.18 4.71
N VAL A 43 -5.43 -4.89 5.04
CA VAL A 43 -4.65 -3.83 4.41
C VAL A 43 -3.52 -4.47 3.63
N SER A 44 -3.38 -4.10 2.36
CA SER A 44 -2.35 -4.61 1.46
C SER A 44 -1.78 -3.48 0.60
N VAL A 45 -0.50 -3.60 0.23
CA VAL A 45 0.16 -2.69 -0.72
C VAL A 45 0.60 -3.52 -1.91
N THR A 46 0.06 -3.22 -3.09
CA THR A 46 0.31 -3.99 -4.31
C THR A 46 1.07 -3.13 -5.31
N ASN A 47 2.28 -3.57 -5.68
CA ASN A 47 3.04 -2.94 -6.76
C ASN A 47 2.32 -3.18 -8.10
N GLN A 48 2.19 -2.13 -8.90
CA GLN A 48 1.45 -2.20 -10.17
C GLN A 48 2.32 -2.66 -11.35
N ALA A 49 3.60 -3.02 -11.13
CA ALA A 49 4.46 -3.52 -12.20
C ALA A 49 3.89 -4.82 -12.74
N SER A 50 3.55 -4.81 -14.03
CA SER A 50 3.05 -5.99 -14.70
C SER A 50 4.15 -7.05 -14.79
N ARG A 51 3.75 -8.32 -14.72
CA ARG A 51 4.69 -9.44 -14.90
C ARG A 51 5.43 -9.35 -16.23
N GLU A 52 4.79 -8.82 -17.27
CA GLU A 52 5.40 -8.59 -18.59
C GLU A 52 6.49 -7.53 -18.55
N ASP A 53 6.33 -6.47 -17.77
CA ASP A 53 7.35 -5.42 -17.65
C ASP A 53 8.53 -5.91 -16.81
N LEU A 54 8.26 -6.61 -15.71
CA LEU A 54 9.31 -7.25 -14.92
C LEU A 54 10.07 -8.32 -15.72
N ALA A 55 9.41 -9.00 -16.67
CA ALA A 55 10.06 -9.97 -17.54
C ALA A 55 10.98 -9.34 -18.59
N LYS A 56 10.81 -8.04 -18.90
CA LYS A 56 11.71 -7.28 -19.79
C LYS A 56 12.99 -6.82 -19.07
N ALA A 57 13.00 -6.84 -17.74
CA ALA A 57 14.17 -6.45 -16.95
C ALA A 57 15.34 -7.41 -17.23
N GLY A 58 16.41 -6.90 -17.85
CA GLY A 58 17.63 -7.67 -18.09
C GLY A 58 18.51 -7.83 -16.85
N SER A 59 18.20 -7.12 -15.77
CA SER A 59 18.96 -7.11 -14.51
C SER A 59 18.05 -6.78 -13.32
N ALA A 60 18.53 -7.04 -12.10
CA ALA A 60 17.82 -6.71 -10.88
C ALA A 60 17.61 -5.19 -10.71
N GLU A 61 18.61 -4.38 -11.05
CA GLU A 61 18.52 -2.91 -11.03
C GLU A 61 17.45 -2.38 -12.00
N GLU A 62 17.27 -3.04 -13.15
CA GLU A 62 16.20 -2.69 -14.10
C GLU A 62 14.83 -3.08 -13.56
N ALA A 63 14.71 -4.24 -12.91
CA ALA A 63 13.47 -4.67 -12.28
C ALA A 63 13.07 -3.73 -11.15
N GLU A 64 14.01 -3.28 -10.31
CA GLU A 64 13.76 -2.28 -9.26
C GLU A 64 13.29 -0.95 -9.85
N ARG A 65 13.89 -0.47 -10.94
CA ARG A 65 13.43 0.74 -11.62
C ARG A 65 11.99 0.59 -12.12
N ILE A 66 11.67 -0.52 -12.78
CA ILE A 66 10.32 -0.80 -13.27
C ILE A 66 9.31 -0.85 -12.11
N GLN A 67 9.67 -1.48 -10.99
CA GLN A 67 8.82 -1.50 -9.78
C GLN A 67 8.63 -0.12 -9.18
N ALA A 68 9.68 0.71 -9.15
CA ALA A 68 9.61 2.07 -8.64
C ALA A 68 8.75 2.96 -9.55
N GLU A 69 8.88 2.83 -10.87
CA GLU A 69 8.11 3.59 -11.86
C GLU A 69 6.64 3.19 -11.90
N ALA A 70 6.33 1.90 -11.75
CA ALA A 70 4.95 1.41 -11.72
C ALA A 70 4.20 1.86 -10.47
N GLY A 71 4.90 2.23 -9.40
CA GLY A 71 4.28 2.64 -8.15
C GLY A 71 3.61 1.49 -7.41
N SER A 72 2.96 1.80 -6.30
CA SER A 72 2.26 0.80 -5.50
C SER A 72 0.98 1.37 -4.93
N ILE A 73 -0.11 0.62 -5.05
CA ILE A 73 -1.44 1.03 -4.63
C ILE A 73 -1.78 0.37 -3.30
N VAL A 74 -2.35 1.17 -2.40
CA VAL A 74 -2.91 0.69 -1.15
C VAL A 74 -4.30 0.12 -1.40
N SER A 75 -4.58 -1.06 -0.86
CA SER A 75 -5.93 -1.64 -0.84
C SER A 75 -6.34 -1.98 0.58
N VAL A 76 -7.52 -1.51 0.98
CA VAL A 76 -8.11 -1.65 2.31
C VAL A 76 -9.50 -2.24 2.18
N THR A 77 -9.69 -3.44 2.72
CA THR A 77 -10.98 -4.14 2.73
C THR A 77 -11.40 -4.41 4.17
N LYS A 78 -12.70 -4.27 4.49
CA LYS A 78 -13.23 -4.68 5.79
C LYS A 78 -13.41 -6.20 5.83
N SER A 79 -12.93 -6.84 6.89
CA SER A 79 -12.99 -8.29 7.12
C SER A 79 -14.11 -8.69 8.08
#